data_AF-A0A2J4RKN7-F1
#
_entry.id   AF-A0A2J4RKN7-F1
#
_cell.length_a   1.000
_cell.length_b   1.000
_cell.length_c   1.000
_cell.angle_alpha   90.00
_cell.angle_beta   90.00
_cell.angle_gamma   90.00
#
_symmetry.space_group_name_H-M   'P 1'
#
loop_
_entity.id
_entity.type
_entity.pdbx_description
1 polymer ?
#
loop_
_entity_poly.entity_id
_entity_poly.type
_entity_poly.pdbx_seq_one_letter_code
_entity_poly.pdbx_strand_id
1 'polypeptide(L)' 'SSPDIAMEIDLFDRRQLETVLEVCRRSASLSEAGRELFAVSRQKKANPNDADRLRKYLARFGLSWELIRSGT' A
#
# COMPACT_ATOMS: atom_id res chain seq x y z
N SER A 1 15.72 6.27 -16.84
CA SER A 1 14.69 7.28 -16.57
C SER A 1 13.63 6.65 -15.71
N SER A 2 13.56 7.02 -14.43
CA SER A 2 12.49 6.56 -13.55
C SER A 2 11.16 7.07 -14.10
N PRO A 3 10.06 6.30 -14.02
CA PRO A 3 8.77 6.80 -14.45
C PRO A 3 8.38 7.92 -13.48
N ASP A 4 8.51 9.17 -13.93
CA ASP A 4 7.87 10.33 -13.33
C ASP A 4 6.36 10.16 -13.49
N ILE A 5 5.78 9.30 -12.64
CA ILE A 5 4.39 9.43 -12.28
C ILE A 5 4.35 10.67 -11.37
N ALA A 6 4.43 11.84 -11.99
CA ALA A 6 4.07 13.11 -11.38
C ALA A 6 2.54 13.10 -11.24
N MET A 7 2.01 12.19 -10.44
CA MET A 7 0.67 12.33 -9.94
C MET A 7 0.64 13.66 -9.20
N GLU A 8 -0.33 14.51 -9.54
CA GLU A 8 -0.72 15.64 -8.72
C GLU A 8 -1.37 15.06 -7.45
N ILE A 9 -0.52 14.56 -6.54
CA ILE A 9 -0.91 14.05 -5.23
C ILE A 9 -0.64 15.13 -4.21
N ASP A 10 -1.67 15.40 -3.42
CA ASP A 10 -1.52 16.24 -2.24
C ASP A 10 -0.43 15.68 -1.32
N LEU A 11 0.23 16.58 -0.59
CA LEU A 11 1.31 16.20 0.33
C LEU A 11 0.85 15.13 1.34
N PHE A 12 -0.41 15.17 1.77
CA PHE A 12 -0.99 14.16 2.65
C PHE A 12 -1.02 12.77 2.01
N ASP A 13 -1.55 12.66 0.79
CA ASP A 13 -1.61 11.41 0.04
C ASP A 13 -0.21 10.89 -0.27
N ARG A 14 0.72 11.79 -0.59
CA ARG A 14 2.14 11.43 -0.82
C ARG A 14 2.77 10.80 0.42
N ARG A 15 2.62 11.40 1.61
CA ARG A 15 3.19 10.85 2.86
C ARG A 15 2.58 9.51 3.23
N GLN A 16 1.28 9.37 3.01
CA GLN A 16 0.61 8.10 3.23
C GLN A 16 1.10 7.02 2.25
N LEU A 17 1.23 7.37 0.97
CA LEU A 17 1.73 6.47 -0.07
C LEU A 17 3.18 6.05 0.20
N GLU A 18 4.06 6.97 0.58
CA GLU A 18 5.45 6.69 0.98
C GLU A 18 5.49 5.60 2.07
N THR A 19 4.70 5.77 3.13
CA THR A 19 4.60 4.80 4.24
C THR A 19 4.08 3.43 3.76
N VAL A 20 3.03 3.43 2.92
CA VAL A 20 2.45 2.19 2.37
C VAL A 20 3.47 1.45 1.50
N LEU A 21 4.22 2.16 0.67
CA LEU A 21 5.27 1.58 -0.17
C LEU A 21 6.40 0.97 0.66
N GLU A 22 6.85 1.66 1.70
CA GLU A 22 7.88 1.14 2.61
C GLU A 22 7.45 -0.17 3.27
N VAL A 23 6.24 -0.22 3.83
CA VAL A 23 5.70 -1.46 4.42
C VAL A 23 5.60 -2.56 3.38
N CYS A 24 5.03 -2.27 2.20
CA CYS A 24 4.90 -3.25 1.13
C CYS A 24 6.25 -3.83 0.68
N ARG A 25 7.30 -3.02 0.62
CA ARG A 25 8.65 -3.48 0.22
C ARG A 25 9.25 -4.44 1.26
N ARG A 26 9.09 -4.18 2.55
CA ARG A 26 9.66 -5.03 3.61
C ARG A 26 8.84 -6.27 3.95
N SER A 27 7.53 -6.24 3.75
CA SER A 27 6.66 -7.38 4.06
C SER A 27 6.85 -8.54 3.09
N ALA A 28 6.72 -9.77 3.58
CA ALA A 28 6.81 -10.98 2.77
C ALA A 28 5.52 -11.24 1.95
N SER A 29 4.39 -10.64 2.35
CA SER A 29 3.11 -10.79 1.63
C SER A 29 2.21 -9.57 1.77
N LEU A 30 1.26 -9.42 0.83
CA LEU A 30 0.24 -8.37 0.87
C LEU A 30 -0.61 -8.43 2.15
N SER A 31 -0.92 -9.63 2.63
CA SER A 31 -1.69 -9.84 3.87
C SER A 31 -0.92 -9.40 5.10
N GLU A 32 0.40 -9.59 5.13
CA GLU A 32 1.26 -9.11 6.22
C GLU A 32 1.34 -7.58 6.23
N ALA A 33 1.63 -6.96 5.07
CA ALA A 33 1.63 -5.51 4.91
C ALA A 33 0.30 -4.88 5.34
N GLY A 34 -0.82 -5.50 4.93
CA GLY A 34 -2.15 -5.05 5.30
C GLY A 34 -2.40 -5.12 6.81
N ARG A 35 -1.99 -6.20 7.49
CA ARG A 35 -2.16 -6.31 8.95
C ARG A 35 -1.38 -5.24 9.70
N GLU A 36 -0.19 -4.89 9.21
CA GLU A 36 0.64 -3.84 9.79
C GLU A 36 0.02 -2.45 9.59
N LEU A 37 -0.31 -2.10 8.35
CA LEU A 37 -0.91 -0.80 8.00
C LEU A 37 -2.27 -0.57 8.68
N PHE A 38 -3.03 -1.64 8.88
CA PHE A 38 -4.38 -1.57 9.43
C PHE A 38 -4.48 -2.10 10.87
N ALA A 39 -3.36 -2.23 11.59
CA ALA A 39 -3.25 -2.90 12.90
C ALA A 39 -4.34 -2.51 13.92
N VAL A 40 -4.71 -1.22 13.97
CA VAL A 40 -5.78 -0.72 14.85
C VAL A 40 -7.17 -0.93 14.24
N SER A 41 -7.37 -0.50 12.98
CA SER A 41 -8.70 -0.54 12.34
C SER A 41 -9.23 -1.97 12.12
N ARG A 42 -8.32 -2.93 11.93
CA ARG A 42 -8.66 -4.35 11.71
C ARG A 42 -9.31 -5.00 12.93
N GLN A 43 -8.96 -4.56 14.14
CA GLN A 43 -9.55 -5.08 15.39
C GLN A 43 -11.03 -4.76 15.51
N LYS A 44 -11.51 -3.73 14.79
CA LYS A 44 -12.91 -3.29 14.80
C LYS A 44 -13.76 -3.95 13.71
N LYS A 45 -13.20 -4.85 12.90
CA LYS A 45 -13.90 -5.53 11.80
C LYS A 45 -14.13 -6.99 12.16
N ALA A 46 -15.34 -7.49 11.93
CA ALA A 46 -15.67 -8.90 12.12
C ALA A 46 -14.85 -9.81 11.19
N ASN A 47 -14.66 -9.39 9.93
CA ASN A 47 -13.85 -10.09 8.93
C ASN A 47 -12.88 -9.09 8.26
N PRO A 48 -11.68 -8.87 8.82
CA PRO A 48 -10.70 -7.96 8.24
C PRO A 48 -10.07 -8.57 6.97
N ASN A 49 -10.46 -8.06 5.79
CA ASN A 49 -9.78 -8.33 4.53
C ASN A 49 -8.78 -7.21 4.21
N ASP A 50 -7.68 -7.19 4.98
CA ASP A 50 -6.67 -6.16 4.93
C ASP A 50 -5.88 -6.15 3.60
N ALA A 51 -5.70 -7.33 2.99
CA ALA A 51 -5.06 -7.49 1.69
C ALA A 51 -5.87 -6.83 0.56
N ASP A 52 -7.19 -7.02 0.54
CA ASP A 52 -8.07 -6.36 -0.45
C ASP A 52 -8.09 -4.84 -0.28
N ARG A 53 -8.15 -4.36 0.97
CA ARG A 53 -8.07 -2.93 1.28
C ARG A 53 -6.77 -2.31 0.77
N LEU A 54 -5.65 -3.00 0.99
CA LEU A 54 -4.34 -2.55 0.51
C LEU A 54 -4.28 -2.56 -1.02
N ARG A 55 -4.76 -3.61 -1.69
CA ARG A 55 -4.84 -3.67 -3.16
C ARG A 55 -5.65 -2.51 -3.73
N LYS A 56 -6.83 -2.23 -3.17
CA LYS A 56 -7.68 -1.10 -3.59
C LYS A 56 -7.00 0.24 -3.36
N TYR A 57 -6.26 0.41 -2.26
CA TYR A 57 -5.50 1.62 -2.01
C TYR A 57 -4.42 1.83 -3.07
N LEU A 58 -3.59 0.81 -3.36
CA LEU A 58 -2.53 0.89 -4.37
C LEU A 58 -3.07 1.21 -5.77
N ALA A 59 -4.22 0.61 -6.13
CA ALA A 59 -4.86 0.85 -7.42
C ALA A 59 -5.27 2.32 -7.66
N ARG A 60 -5.55 3.09 -6.59
CA ARG A 60 -5.82 4.55 -6.71
C ARG A 60 -4.62 5.32 -7.26
N PHE A 61 -3.41 4.78 -7.11
CA PHE A 61 -2.16 5.36 -7.59
C PHE A 61 -1.61 4.64 -8.83
N GLY A 62 -2.40 3.76 -9.46
CA GLY A 62 -1.95 2.95 -10.59
C GLY A 62 -0.87 1.92 -10.22
N LEU A 63 -0.75 1.57 -8.93
CA LEU A 63 0.25 0.64 -8.42
C LEU A 63 -0.36 -0.74 -8.15
N SER A 64 0.47 -1.76 -8.25
CA SER A 64 0.15 -3.12 -7.82
C SER A 64 1.22 -3.66 -6.88
N TRP A 65 0.87 -4.69 -6.11
CA TRP A 65 1.81 -5.38 -5.23
C TRP A 65 3.00 -5.93 -6.02
N GLU A 66 2.71 -6.53 -7.17
CA GLU A 66 3.70 -7.13 -8.07
C GLU A 66 4.66 -6.06 -8.60
N LEU A 67 4.17 -4.88 -8.98
CA LEU A 67 5.01 -3.75 -9.41
C LEU A 67 5.96 -3.29 -8.29
N ILE A 68 5.45 -3.20 -7.07
CA ILE A 68 6.25 -2.77 -5.90
C ILE A 68 7.33 -3.82 -5.57
N ARG A 69 7.02 -5.11 -5.72
CA ARG A 69 7.93 -6.23 -5.43
C ARG A 69 8.89 -6.57 -6.57
N SER A 70 8.54 -6.26 -7.81
CA SER A 70 9.36 -6.54 -9.00
C SER A 70 10.36 -5.43 -9.30
N GLY A 71 10.28 -4.28 -8.62
CA GLY A 71 11.30 -3.23 -8.66
C GLY A 71 12.53 -3.59 -7.82
N THR A 72 13.31 -4.57 -8.29
CA THR A 72 14.73 -4.79 -7.94
C THR A 72 15.50 -4.92 -9.23
#